data_AF-A0A444JY09-F1
#
_entry.id   AF-A0A444JY09-F1
#
_cell.length_a   1.000
_cell.length_b   1.000
_cell.length_c   1.000
_cell.angle_alpha   90.00
_cell.angle_beta   90.00
_cell.angle_gamma   90.00
#
_symmetry.space_group_name_H-M   'P 1'
#
loop_
_entity.id
_entity.type
_entity.pdbx_description
1 polymer ?
#
loop_
_entity_poly.entity_id
_entity_poly.type
_entity_poly.pdbx_seq_one_letter_code
_entity_poly.pdbx_strand_id
1 'polypeptide(L)'
;MTRLGLVIAAFLLGAFAAPFAHAAGHPVTIVDDPRVLAELDTKGYGFAGLFGVDGKDDLKTLYDSAPAYHALVETVAADVAALRAEIKAGGRTLYEVTDGNVGRIIDMRWLKTNAARFRVVGVVNRLDRRDFAALGNETSCGEVRFIYRLAYSFKKNGKQLASRLPFNFSAIYRVAPDADGGCAGAAGRWT
;
A
#
# COMPACT_ATOMS: atom_id res chain seq x y z
N MET A 1 22.16 37.35 -48.80
CA MET A 1 21.56 36.02 -48.54
C MET A 1 21.97 35.52 -47.14
N THR A 2 21.70 36.29 -46.10
CA THR A 2 22.21 36.02 -44.72
C THR A 2 21.21 36.43 -43.64
N ARG A 3 19.95 36.73 -44.02
CA ARG A 3 18.86 37.04 -43.09
C ARG A 3 17.74 35.99 -43.07
N LEU A 4 17.81 34.99 -43.95
CA LEU A 4 16.82 33.91 -44.02
C LEU A 4 17.17 32.72 -43.10
N GLY A 5 18.46 32.53 -42.77
CA GLY A 5 18.91 31.42 -41.92
C GLY A 5 18.60 31.60 -40.42
N LEU A 6 18.38 32.83 -39.96
CA LEU A 6 18.13 33.11 -38.54
C LEU A 6 16.68 32.89 -38.12
N VAL A 7 15.73 32.92 -39.06
CA VAL A 7 14.30 32.68 -38.77
C VAL A 7 14.00 31.18 -38.60
N ILE A 8 14.78 30.32 -39.27
CA ILE A 8 14.60 28.86 -39.19
C ILE A 8 15.14 28.30 -37.86
N ALA A 9 16.16 28.93 -37.27
CA ALA A 9 16.70 28.51 -35.98
C ALA A 9 15.75 28.81 -34.80
N ALA A 10 14.90 29.85 -34.89
CA ALA A 10 13.92 30.17 -33.86
C ALA A 10 12.70 29.22 -33.88
N PHE A 11 12.35 28.65 -35.02
CA PHE A 11 11.23 27.70 -35.14
C PHE A 11 11.59 26.27 -34.67
N LEU A 12 12.88 25.90 -34.67
CA LEU A 12 13.33 24.57 -34.25
C LEU A 12 13.50 24.41 -32.73
N LEU A 13 13.57 25.52 -31.97
CA LEU A 13 13.53 25.45 -30.50
C LEU A 13 12.11 25.39 -29.92
N GLY A 14 11.06 25.67 -30.70
CA GLY A 14 9.66 25.55 -30.25
C GLY A 14 9.12 24.11 -30.26
N ALA A 15 9.81 23.18 -30.91
CA ALA A 15 9.34 21.80 -31.10
C ALA A 15 9.72 20.84 -29.95
N PHE A 16 10.48 21.31 -28.96
CA PHE A 16 10.72 20.59 -27.69
C PHE A 16 9.82 21.08 -26.55
N ALA A 17 8.68 21.69 -26.87
CA ALA A 17 7.53 21.58 -25.98
C ALA A 17 7.16 20.10 -25.93
N ALA A 18 7.76 19.38 -24.99
CA ALA A 18 7.33 18.04 -24.60
C ALA A 18 5.80 18.06 -24.57
N PRO A 19 5.10 17.04 -25.09
CA PRO A 19 3.69 16.94 -24.82
C PRO A 19 3.58 16.98 -23.30
N PHE A 20 3.01 18.05 -22.75
CA PHE A 20 2.41 17.99 -21.45
C PHE A 20 1.53 16.76 -21.54
N ALA A 21 1.93 15.71 -20.83
CA ALA A 21 1.19 14.47 -20.78
C ALA A 21 -0.27 14.89 -20.64
N HIS A 22 -1.08 14.54 -21.65
CA HIS A 22 -2.51 14.80 -21.56
C HIS A 22 -2.97 14.05 -20.32
N ALA A 23 -3.13 14.81 -19.24
CA ALA A 23 -3.82 14.41 -18.04
C ALA A 23 -5.06 13.64 -18.48
N ALA A 24 -5.31 12.48 -17.89
CA ALA A 24 -6.65 11.96 -17.87
C ALA A 24 -7.57 13.11 -17.42
N GLY A 25 -8.75 13.23 -18.02
CA GLY A 25 -9.67 14.34 -17.72
C GLY A 25 -10.08 14.46 -16.25
N HIS A 26 -9.65 13.51 -15.40
CA HIS A 26 -9.89 13.46 -13.97
C HIS A 26 -8.64 12.97 -13.20
N PRO A 27 -8.34 13.57 -12.04
CA PRO A 27 -7.24 13.13 -11.19
C PRO A 27 -7.44 11.68 -10.71
N VAL A 28 -6.36 10.91 -10.73
CA VAL A 28 -6.28 9.56 -10.17
C VAL A 28 -6.25 9.66 -8.65
N THR A 29 -7.37 9.32 -8.02
CA THR A 29 -7.52 9.29 -6.57
C THR A 29 -7.32 7.90 -5.99
N ILE A 30 -7.62 6.86 -6.77
CA ILE A 30 -7.52 5.45 -6.37
C ILE A 30 -6.95 4.66 -7.54
N VAL A 31 -5.99 3.79 -7.25
CA VAL A 31 -5.52 2.73 -8.16
C VAL A 31 -5.94 1.40 -7.55
N ASP A 32 -6.83 0.69 -8.23
CA ASP A 32 -7.37 -0.61 -7.80
C ASP A 32 -7.35 -1.70 -8.90
N ASP A 33 -6.83 -1.41 -10.10
CA ASP A 33 -6.65 -2.42 -11.16
C ASP A 33 -5.71 -3.54 -10.66
N PRO A 34 -6.17 -4.80 -10.56
CA PRO A 34 -5.38 -5.90 -10.01
C PRO A 34 -4.06 -6.17 -10.74
N ARG A 35 -3.95 -5.85 -12.04
CA ARG A 35 -2.72 -6.03 -12.83
C ARG A 35 -1.70 -4.96 -12.46
N VAL A 36 -2.13 -3.71 -12.34
CA VAL A 36 -1.26 -2.61 -11.90
C VAL A 36 -0.76 -2.87 -10.48
N LEU A 37 -1.65 -3.32 -9.58
CA LEU A 37 -1.26 -3.64 -8.20
C LEU A 37 -0.31 -4.83 -8.10
N ALA A 38 -0.49 -5.86 -8.93
CA ALA A 38 0.44 -6.98 -9.00
C ALA A 38 1.82 -6.55 -9.53
N GLU A 39 1.83 -5.67 -10.52
CA GLU A 39 3.07 -5.09 -11.05
C GLU A 39 3.80 -4.26 -9.97
N LEU A 40 3.09 -3.44 -9.21
CA LEU A 40 3.64 -2.70 -8.06
C LEU A 40 4.23 -3.64 -7.00
N ASP A 41 3.52 -4.71 -6.65
CA ASP A 41 3.97 -5.76 -5.71
C ASP A 41 5.36 -6.29 -6.12
N THR A 42 5.57 -6.54 -7.43
CA THR A 42 6.84 -7.03 -7.97
C THR A 42 7.93 -5.97 -8.14
N LYS A 43 7.57 -4.68 -8.18
CA LYS A 43 8.49 -3.54 -8.35
C LYS A 43 9.02 -2.95 -7.05
N GLY A 44 8.96 -3.71 -5.96
CA GLY A 44 9.47 -3.30 -4.65
C GLY A 44 8.45 -2.56 -3.77
N TYR A 45 7.19 -2.44 -4.20
CA TYR A 45 6.11 -1.92 -3.35
C TYR A 45 5.37 -3.02 -2.59
N GLY A 46 5.84 -4.27 -2.68
CA GLY A 46 5.34 -5.38 -1.88
C GLY A 46 5.54 -5.17 -0.38
N PHE A 47 4.79 -5.92 0.43
CA PHE A 47 4.71 -5.67 1.87
C PHE A 47 6.04 -5.82 2.61
N ALA A 48 6.88 -6.78 2.22
CA ALA A 48 8.20 -6.97 2.82
C ALA A 48 9.13 -5.77 2.61
N GLY A 49 8.97 -5.05 1.48
CA GLY A 49 9.70 -3.83 1.17
C GLY A 49 9.47 -2.70 2.17
N LEU A 50 8.31 -2.68 2.85
CA LEU A 50 8.05 -1.72 3.94
C LEU A 50 9.04 -1.86 5.10
N PHE A 51 9.61 -3.06 5.27
CA PHE A 51 10.52 -3.40 6.35
C PHE A 51 11.97 -3.53 5.86
N GLY A 52 12.25 -3.17 4.60
CA GLY A 52 13.58 -3.30 4.00
C GLY A 52 14.04 -4.76 3.86
N VAL A 53 13.11 -5.71 3.77
CA VAL A 53 13.41 -7.14 3.62
C VAL A 53 13.10 -7.57 2.19
N ASP A 54 14.11 -8.14 1.54
CA ASP A 54 13.98 -8.82 0.25
C ASP A 54 13.89 -10.34 0.42
N GLY A 55 13.48 -11.04 -0.64
CA GLY A 55 13.49 -12.50 -0.70
C GLY A 55 12.10 -13.10 -0.79
N LYS A 56 11.82 -14.12 0.03
CA LYS A 56 10.55 -14.85 -0.04
C LYS A 56 9.40 -13.96 0.42
N ASP A 57 8.38 -13.86 -0.41
CA ASP A 57 7.12 -13.17 -0.13
C ASP A 57 6.20 -14.05 0.73
N ASP A 58 6.66 -14.35 1.96
CA ASP A 58 5.92 -15.10 2.96
C ASP A 58 6.11 -14.52 4.37
N LEU A 59 5.05 -14.60 5.19
CA LEU A 59 5.03 -13.93 6.49
C LEU A 59 5.88 -14.62 7.56
N LYS A 60 6.25 -15.89 7.35
CA LYS A 60 7.19 -16.54 8.27
C LYS A 60 8.57 -15.94 8.11
N THR A 61 9.08 -15.86 6.88
CA THR A 61 10.38 -15.24 6.62
C THR A 61 10.39 -13.80 7.12
N LEU A 62 9.35 -13.01 6.85
CA LEU A 62 9.26 -11.63 7.32
C LEU A 62 9.23 -11.53 8.86
N TYR A 63 8.50 -12.41 9.54
CA TYR A 63 8.45 -12.46 11.00
C TYR A 63 9.81 -12.79 11.64
N ASP A 64 10.56 -13.69 11.00
CA ASP A 64 11.87 -14.11 11.49
C ASP A 64 12.96 -13.05 11.21
N SER A 65 12.86 -12.30 10.10
CA SER A 65 13.92 -11.41 9.62
C SER A 65 13.72 -9.91 9.89
N ALA A 66 12.47 -9.44 10.07
CA ALA A 66 12.16 -8.02 10.30
C ALA A 66 11.71 -7.76 11.75
N PRO A 67 12.57 -7.18 12.62
CA PRO A 67 12.21 -6.88 14.01
C PRO A 67 10.98 -5.99 14.17
N ALA A 68 10.80 -5.02 13.26
CA ALA A 68 9.64 -4.13 13.28
C ALA A 68 8.33 -4.89 12.96
N TYR A 69 8.35 -5.80 11.99
CA TYR A 69 7.18 -6.63 11.71
C TYR A 69 6.90 -7.61 12.85
N HIS A 70 7.93 -8.22 13.43
CA HIS A 70 7.80 -9.07 14.61
C HIS A 70 7.09 -8.33 15.76
N ALA A 71 7.54 -7.12 16.10
CA ALA A 71 6.94 -6.31 17.16
C ALA A 71 5.47 -5.94 16.87
N LEU A 72 5.14 -5.62 15.62
CA LEU A 72 3.76 -5.37 15.20
C LEU A 72 2.88 -6.61 15.41
N VAL A 73 3.36 -7.79 15.01
CA VAL A 73 2.60 -9.04 15.16
C VAL A 73 2.41 -9.38 16.64
N GLU A 74 3.42 -9.20 17.49
CA GLU A 74 3.30 -9.42 18.94
C GLU A 74 2.28 -8.47 19.58
N THR A 75 2.29 -7.20 19.17
CA THR A 75 1.34 -6.20 19.68
C THR A 75 -0.10 -6.57 19.32
N VAL A 76 -0.36 -6.88 18.04
CA VAL A 76 -1.69 -7.29 17.59
C VAL A 76 -2.10 -8.62 18.25
N ALA A 77 -1.16 -9.54 18.47
CA ALA A 77 -1.45 -10.80 19.14
C ALA A 77 -1.87 -10.61 20.60
N ALA A 78 -1.22 -9.68 21.31
CA ALA A 78 -1.60 -9.30 22.67
C ALA A 78 -3.00 -8.67 22.70
N ASP A 79 -3.31 -7.74 21.79
CA ASP A 79 -4.63 -7.12 21.70
C ASP A 79 -5.73 -8.14 21.40
N VAL A 80 -5.48 -9.06 20.47
CA VAL A 80 -6.41 -10.14 20.12
C VAL A 80 -6.59 -11.11 21.29
N ALA A 81 -5.55 -11.38 22.08
CA ALA A 81 -5.64 -12.21 23.28
C ALA A 81 -6.46 -11.51 24.38
N ALA A 82 -6.28 -10.21 24.58
CA ALA A 82 -7.08 -9.41 25.51
C ALA A 82 -8.56 -9.41 25.10
N LEU A 83 -8.85 -9.13 23.83
CA LEU A 83 -10.20 -9.19 23.28
C LEU A 83 -10.85 -10.56 23.48
N ARG A 84 -10.10 -11.65 23.29
CA ARG A 84 -10.59 -13.01 23.56
C ARG A 84 -10.99 -13.21 25.01
N ALA A 85 -10.18 -12.71 25.95
CA ALA A 85 -10.47 -12.80 27.37
C ALA A 85 -11.73 -12.01 27.74
N GLU A 86 -11.90 -10.80 27.20
CA GLU A 86 -13.09 -9.97 27.38
C GLU A 86 -14.35 -10.65 26.85
N ILE A 87 -14.30 -11.19 25.63
CA ILE A 87 -15.45 -11.90 25.03
C ILE A 87 -15.83 -13.13 25.85
N LYS A 88 -14.84 -13.88 26.35
CA LYS A 88 -15.05 -15.02 27.23
C LYS A 88 -15.69 -14.61 28.56
N ALA A 89 -15.21 -13.52 29.17
CA ALA A 89 -15.81 -12.96 30.40
C ALA A 89 -17.26 -12.51 30.18
N GLY A 90 -17.58 -12.01 28.98
CA GLY A 90 -18.94 -11.68 28.55
C GLY A 90 -19.83 -12.88 28.20
N GLY A 91 -19.37 -14.12 28.36
CA GLY A 91 -20.17 -15.33 28.17
C GLY A 91 -20.42 -15.75 26.72
N ARG A 92 -19.79 -15.11 25.72
CA ARG A 92 -19.96 -15.46 24.30
C ARG A 92 -18.93 -16.51 23.89
N THR A 93 -19.40 -17.60 23.27
CA THR A 93 -18.52 -18.66 22.75
C THR A 93 -17.75 -18.18 21.51
N LEU A 94 -16.43 -18.35 21.53
CA LEU A 94 -15.54 -18.10 20.40
C LEU A 94 -15.05 -19.40 19.80
N TYR A 95 -15.04 -19.48 18.46
CA TYR A 95 -14.40 -20.56 17.73
C TYR A 95 -13.36 -19.99 16.77
N GLU A 96 -12.20 -20.62 16.71
CA GLU A 96 -11.14 -20.28 15.73
C GLU A 96 -11.40 -20.90 14.36
N VAL A 97 -12.22 -21.95 14.31
CA VAL A 97 -12.61 -22.68 13.11
C VAL A 97 -14.09 -23.00 13.24
N THR A 98 -14.94 -22.57 12.30
CA THR A 98 -16.26 -23.15 11.96
C THR A 98 -17.03 -22.33 10.92
N ASP A 99 -17.92 -23.03 10.24
CA ASP A 99 -18.94 -22.64 9.26
C ASP A 99 -20.25 -22.10 9.89
N GLY A 100 -20.24 -21.72 11.17
CA GLY A 100 -21.42 -21.21 11.90
C GLY A 100 -21.44 -19.70 12.20
N ASN A 101 -22.62 -19.22 12.65
CA ASN A 101 -22.87 -17.85 13.17
C ASN A 101 -22.36 -17.70 14.62
N VAL A 102 -21.10 -18.02 14.85
CA VAL A 102 -20.43 -17.89 16.14
C VAL A 102 -19.44 -16.73 16.11
N GLY A 103 -19.05 -16.22 17.28
CA GLY A 103 -18.02 -15.18 17.33
C GLY A 103 -16.71 -15.69 16.74
N ARG A 104 -16.18 -14.96 15.75
CA ARG A 104 -14.92 -15.26 15.08
C ARG A 104 -13.87 -14.29 15.57
N ILE A 105 -12.71 -14.82 15.91
CA ILE A 105 -11.52 -14.06 16.21
C ILE A 105 -10.41 -14.55 15.27
N ILE A 106 -9.56 -13.64 14.81
CA ILE A 106 -8.50 -14.03 13.88
C ILE A 106 -7.49 -14.94 14.58
N ASP A 107 -7.09 -16.00 13.88
CA ASP A 107 -5.96 -16.83 14.28
C ASP A 107 -4.64 -16.12 13.93
N MET A 108 -3.90 -15.72 14.95
CA MET A 108 -2.65 -14.96 14.79
C MET A 108 -1.54 -15.74 14.08
N ARG A 109 -1.65 -17.07 13.97
CA ARG A 109 -0.71 -17.89 13.19
C ARG A 109 -0.70 -17.52 11.71
N TRP A 110 -1.78 -16.92 11.20
CA TRP A 110 -1.81 -16.40 9.83
C TRP A 110 -0.79 -15.30 9.56
N LEU A 111 -0.35 -14.57 10.60
CA LEU A 111 0.66 -13.52 10.45
C LEU A 111 2.11 -14.03 10.58
N LYS A 112 2.29 -15.34 10.81
CA LYS A 112 3.60 -15.97 11.07
C LYS A 112 3.83 -17.26 10.26
N THR A 113 3.05 -17.45 9.19
CA THR A 113 3.09 -18.67 8.37
C THR A 113 3.71 -18.40 7.00
N ASN A 114 4.36 -19.41 6.45
CA ASN A 114 4.88 -19.38 5.08
C ASN A 114 3.79 -19.58 4.01
N ALA A 115 2.55 -19.89 4.41
CA ALA A 115 1.42 -20.07 3.50
C ALA A 115 0.67 -18.76 3.18
N ALA A 116 1.04 -17.66 3.86
CA ALA A 116 0.34 -16.38 3.78
C ALA A 116 1.31 -15.25 3.44
N ARG A 117 0.74 -14.19 2.87
CA ARG A 117 1.41 -12.94 2.49
C ARG A 117 0.44 -11.77 2.46
N PHE A 118 0.97 -10.56 2.50
CA PHE A 118 0.20 -9.32 2.30
C PHE A 118 0.34 -8.86 0.86
N ARG A 119 -0.78 -8.75 0.14
CA ARG A 119 -0.79 -8.26 -1.24
C ARG A 119 -1.19 -6.80 -1.29
N VAL A 120 -0.56 -6.01 -2.16
CA VAL A 120 -1.09 -4.68 -2.50
C VAL A 120 -2.48 -4.85 -3.12
N VAL A 121 -3.48 -4.21 -2.52
CA VAL A 121 -4.88 -4.24 -2.97
C VAL A 121 -5.43 -2.85 -3.30
N GLY A 122 -4.65 -1.80 -3.08
CA GLY A 122 -5.01 -0.46 -3.53
C GLY A 122 -3.91 0.55 -3.24
N VAL A 123 -3.84 1.59 -4.07
CA VAL A 123 -3.07 2.80 -3.78
C VAL A 123 -4.05 3.97 -3.75
N VAL A 124 -4.07 4.73 -2.67
CA VAL A 124 -5.00 5.84 -2.47
C VAL A 124 -4.21 7.13 -2.42
N ASN A 125 -4.51 8.03 -3.34
CA ASN A 125 -3.96 9.35 -3.40
C ASN A 125 -4.79 10.30 -2.53
N ARG A 126 -4.17 10.88 -1.51
CA ARG A 126 -4.80 11.74 -0.51
C ARG A 126 -4.07 13.08 -0.43
N LEU A 127 -3.81 13.73 -1.57
CA LEU A 127 -3.26 15.10 -1.58
C LEU A 127 -4.21 16.10 -0.89
N ASP A 128 -5.50 15.79 -0.81
CA ASP A 128 -6.48 16.53 0.00
C ASP A 128 -6.11 16.59 1.50
N ARG A 129 -5.22 15.70 1.97
CA ARG A 129 -4.72 15.72 3.35
C ARG A 129 -3.74 16.86 3.64
N ARG A 130 -3.27 17.59 2.61
CA ARG A 130 -2.37 18.75 2.77
C ARG A 130 -2.87 19.75 3.80
N ASP A 131 -4.17 20.04 3.81
CA ASP A 131 -4.75 21.03 4.72
C ASP A 131 -4.61 20.64 6.20
N PHE A 132 -4.58 19.33 6.48
CA PHE A 132 -4.36 18.82 7.83
C PHE A 132 -2.88 18.79 8.22
N ALA A 133 -1.98 18.61 7.25
CA ALA A 133 -0.54 18.69 7.50
C ALA A 133 -0.14 20.10 7.98
N ALA A 134 -0.75 21.14 7.38
CA ALA A 134 -0.54 22.52 7.79
C ALA A 134 -0.94 22.78 9.26
N LEU A 135 -2.01 22.15 9.74
CA LEU A 135 -2.43 22.24 11.15
C LEU A 135 -1.43 21.62 12.12
N GLY A 136 -0.66 20.63 11.65
CA GLY A 136 0.39 19.95 12.42
C GLY A 136 1.78 20.57 12.29
N ASN A 137 1.92 21.74 11.65
CA ASN A 137 3.21 22.33 11.26
C ASN A 137 4.07 21.43 10.36
N GLU A 138 3.44 20.58 9.55
CA GLU A 138 4.13 19.69 8.61
C GLU A 138 4.12 20.28 7.19
N THR A 139 5.28 20.29 6.55
CA THR A 139 5.45 20.71 5.15
C THR A 139 5.32 19.50 4.23
N SER A 140 4.08 19.06 3.98
CA SER A 140 3.78 17.99 3.01
C SER A 140 2.65 18.39 2.06
N CYS A 141 2.63 17.75 0.88
CA CYS A 141 1.56 17.91 -0.09
C CYS A 141 0.37 16.96 0.13
N GLY A 142 0.26 16.38 1.33
CA GLY A 142 -0.72 15.37 1.68
C GLY A 142 -0.11 13.97 1.77
N GLU A 143 -0.91 12.95 1.47
CA GLU A 143 -0.54 11.55 1.72
C GLU A 143 -0.77 10.67 0.49
N VAL A 144 0.01 9.59 0.36
CA VAL A 144 -0.30 8.44 -0.51
C VAL A 144 -0.31 7.20 0.36
N ARG A 145 -1.32 6.36 0.19
CA ARG A 145 -1.52 5.17 1.02
C ARG A 145 -1.45 3.91 0.19
N PHE A 146 -0.61 2.97 0.60
CA PHE A 146 -0.62 1.61 0.06
C PHE A 146 -1.42 0.72 1.00
N ILE A 147 -2.48 0.12 0.46
CA ILE A 147 -3.35 -0.78 1.20
C ILE A 147 -2.94 -2.20 0.86
N TYR A 148 -2.63 -2.96 1.90
CA TYR A 148 -2.27 -4.36 1.81
C TYR A 148 -3.35 -5.21 2.45
N ARG A 149 -3.65 -6.36 1.85
CA ARG A 149 -4.61 -7.33 2.41
C ARG A 149 -3.97 -8.69 2.57
N LEU A 150 -4.19 -9.29 3.73
CA LEU A 150 -3.74 -10.63 4.02
C LEU A 150 -4.38 -11.64 3.07
N ALA A 151 -3.56 -12.49 2.48
CA ALA A 151 -3.98 -13.56 1.58
C ALA A 151 -3.17 -14.82 1.87
N TYR A 152 -3.76 -15.97 1.57
CA TYR A 152 -3.05 -17.25 1.63
C TYR A 152 -3.15 -17.97 0.29
N SER A 153 -2.17 -18.84 0.04
CA SER A 153 -2.12 -19.67 -1.16
C SER A 153 -1.23 -20.89 -0.89
N PHE A 154 -1.81 -22.07 -0.78
CA PHE A 154 -1.06 -23.31 -0.57
C PHE A 154 -1.73 -24.51 -1.23
N LYS A 155 -0.97 -25.56 -1.52
CA LYS A 155 -1.50 -26.82 -2.07
C LYS A 155 -1.88 -27.78 -0.95
N LYS A 156 -3.07 -28.38 -1.04
CA LYS A 156 -3.53 -29.46 -0.15
C LYS A 156 -4.21 -30.53 -1.00
N ASN A 157 -3.78 -31.79 -0.88
CA ASN A 157 -4.30 -32.93 -1.64
C ASN A 157 -4.35 -32.66 -3.17
N GLY A 158 -3.28 -32.07 -3.72
CA GLY A 158 -3.19 -31.72 -5.14
C GLY A 158 -4.01 -30.51 -5.59
N LYS A 159 -4.84 -29.91 -4.72
CA LYS A 159 -5.65 -28.72 -5.02
C LYS A 159 -5.01 -27.46 -4.46
N GLN A 160 -5.04 -26.37 -5.23
CA GLN A 160 -4.67 -25.04 -4.75
C GLN A 160 -5.80 -24.49 -3.88
N LEU A 161 -5.50 -24.19 -2.61
CA LEU A 161 -6.37 -23.46 -1.71
C LEU A 161 -5.84 -22.04 -1.59
N ALA A 162 -6.66 -21.05 -1.95
CA ALA A 162 -6.29 -19.65 -1.86
C ALA A 162 -7.52 -18.80 -1.51
N SER A 163 -7.33 -17.81 -0.65
CA SER A 163 -8.35 -16.80 -0.35
C SER A 163 -7.72 -15.55 0.25
N ARG A 164 -8.55 -14.52 0.47
CA ARG A 164 -8.19 -13.26 1.12
C ARG A 164 -8.85 -13.19 2.49
N LEU A 165 -8.09 -12.84 3.52
CA LEU A 165 -8.56 -12.68 4.88
C LEU A 165 -8.97 -11.22 5.14
N PRO A 166 -9.87 -10.95 6.10
CA PRO A 166 -10.31 -9.60 6.46
C PRO A 166 -9.31 -8.92 7.40
N PHE A 167 -8.03 -8.93 7.03
CA PHE A 167 -6.97 -8.21 7.73
C PHE A 167 -6.25 -7.31 6.72
N ASN A 168 -6.22 -6.01 7.00
CA ASN A 168 -5.61 -5.02 6.12
C ASN A 168 -4.54 -4.23 6.86
N PHE A 169 -3.50 -3.85 6.14
CA PHE A 169 -2.47 -2.93 6.59
C PHE A 169 -2.45 -1.71 5.67
N SER A 170 -2.28 -0.51 6.23
CA SER A 170 -2.18 0.72 5.45
C SER A 170 -0.83 1.36 5.72
N ALA A 171 0.06 1.36 4.72
CA ALA A 171 1.29 2.15 4.77
C ALA A 171 0.99 3.57 4.28
N ILE A 172 1.25 4.58 5.11
CA ILE A 172 0.94 5.99 4.83
C ILE A 172 2.25 6.73 4.56
N TYR A 173 2.38 7.27 3.36
CA TYR A 173 3.53 8.06 2.93
C TYR A 173 3.13 9.53 2.86
N ARG A 174 3.93 10.40 3.47
CA ARG A 174 3.82 11.84 3.28
C ARG A 174 4.38 12.21 1.92
N VAL A 175 3.66 13.02 1.17
CA VAL A 175 4.12 13.49 -0.14
C VAL A 175 5.01 14.71 0.07
N ALA A 176 6.28 14.59 -0.33
CA ALA A 176 7.21 15.69 -0.27
C ALA A 176 6.76 16.86 -1.18
N PRO A 177 7.02 18.12 -0.77
CA PRO A 177 6.91 19.27 -1.64
C PRO A 177 7.82 19.17 -2.86
N ASP A 178 7.47 19.93 -3.89
CA ASP A 178 8.34 20.18 -5.03
C ASP A 178 9.56 21.04 -4.60
N ALA A 179 10.57 21.18 -5.46
CA ALA A 179 11.82 21.87 -5.12
C ALA A 179 11.63 23.35 -4.75
N ASP A 180 10.55 23.98 -5.22
CA ASP A 180 10.13 25.34 -4.88
C ASP A 180 9.27 25.42 -3.61
N GLY A 181 9.04 24.29 -2.93
CA GLY A 181 8.14 24.16 -1.78
C GLY A 181 6.67 24.06 -2.15
N GLY A 182 6.34 24.07 -3.45
CA GLY A 182 4.99 23.92 -3.97
C GLY A 182 4.49 22.46 -3.97
N CYS A 183 3.27 22.27 -4.47
CA CYS A 183 2.63 20.96 -4.61
C CYS A 183 2.07 20.70 -6.02
N ALA A 184 2.33 21.60 -6.96
CA ALA A 184 1.75 21.53 -8.31
C ALA A 184 2.34 20.35 -9.10
N GLY A 185 3.65 20.15 -9.03
CA GLY A 185 4.33 19.01 -9.62
C GLY A 185 3.94 17.70 -8.94
N ALA A 186 3.80 17.71 -7.61
CA ALA A 186 3.27 16.56 -6.87
C ALA A 186 1.86 16.16 -7.32
N ALA A 187 0.95 17.14 -7.49
CA ALA A 187 -0.39 16.90 -8.00
C ALA A 187 -0.41 16.44 -9.47
N GLY A 188 0.44 17.02 -10.32
CA GLY A 188 0.52 16.68 -11.75
C GLY A 188 0.98 15.25 -12.05
N ARG A 189 1.56 14.52 -11.08
CA ARG A 189 1.89 13.09 -11.23
C ARG A 189 0.67 12.17 -11.10
N TRP A 190 -0.47 12.70 -10.67
CA TRP A 190 -1.71 11.97 -10.41
C TRP A 190 -2.84 12.38 -11.36
N THR A 191 -2.51 12.85 -12.56
CA THR A 191 -3.47 13.26 -13.58
C THR A 191 -3.34 12.41 -14.81
#